data_AF-A0A1G9TNT0-F1
#
_entry.id   AF-A0A1G9TNT0-F1
#
_cell.length_a   1.000
_cell.length_b   1.000
_cell.length_c   1.000
_cell.angle_alpha   90.00
_cell.angle_beta   90.00
_cell.angle_gamma   90.00
#
_symmetry.space_group_name_H-M   'P 1'
#
loop_
_entity.id
_entity.type
_entity.pdbx_description
1 polymer ?
#
loop_
_entity_poly.entity_id
_entity_poly.type
_entity_poly.pdbx_seq_one_letter_code
_entity_poly.pdbx_strand_id
1 'polypeptide(L)' 'MSEERGAYIQENSDDFEALDEDNLKHDPLETEPEEGWAESTKYGMTEYEQAHPRPLDERLAEERGDVGETGA' A
#
# COMPACT_ATOMS: atom_id res chain seq x y z
N MET A 1 -33.64 -17.87 11.93
CA MET A 1 -33.06 -17.53 10.62
C MET A 1 -31.65 -18.08 10.67
N SER A 2 -31.39 -19.20 9.98
CA SER A 2 -30.07 -19.82 9.99
C SER A 2 -29.14 -18.99 9.12
N GLU A 3 -28.04 -18.48 9.70
CA GLU A 3 -26.90 -18.05 8.91
C GLU A 3 -26.44 -19.21 8.02
N GLU A 4 -26.79 -19.12 6.75
CA GLU A 4 -26.13 -19.83 5.65
C GLU A 4 -24.70 -19.29 5.58
N ARG A 5 -23.83 -19.85 6.43
CA ARG A 5 -22.39 -19.63 6.34
C ARG A 5 -21.97 -20.24 5.00
N GLY A 6 -21.78 -19.38 4.00
CA GLY A 6 -21.38 -19.75 2.66
C GLY A 6 -20.33 -20.85 2.74
N ALA A 7 -20.70 -22.04 2.28
CA ALA A 7 -19.80 -23.17 2.23
C ALA A 7 -18.62 -22.73 1.37
N TYR A 8 -17.42 -22.68 1.95
CA TYR A 8 -16.20 -22.66 1.14
C TYR A 8 -16.29 -23.89 0.25
N ILE A 9 -16.59 -23.67 -1.03
CA ILE A 9 -16.55 -24.72 -2.04
C ILE A 9 -15.07 -25.05 -2.17
N GLN A 10 -14.62 -26.04 -1.42
CA GLN A 10 -13.33 -26.66 -1.63
C GLN A 10 -13.51 -27.71 -2.72
N GLU A 11 -13.75 -27.24 -3.95
CA GLU A 11 -13.65 -28.09 -5.14
C GLU A 11 -12.21 -28.02 -5.63
N ASN A 12 -11.53 -29.17 -5.55
CA ASN A 12 -10.18 -29.46 -6.05
C ASN A 12 -9.02 -29.05 -5.15
N SER A 13 -8.79 -29.88 -4.13
CA SER A 13 -7.53 -29.97 -3.38
C SER A 13 -6.37 -30.60 -4.17
N ASP A 14 -6.46 -30.70 -5.50
CA ASP A 14 -5.41 -31.25 -6.36
C ASP A 14 -4.72 -30.17 -7.22
N ASP A 15 -5.25 -28.93 -7.24
CA ASP A 15 -4.67 -27.77 -7.94
C ASP A 15 -4.01 -26.78 -6.96
N PHE A 16 -3.24 -27.28 -5.99
CA PHE A 16 -2.43 -26.42 -5.11
C PHE A 16 -1.29 -25.68 -5.85
N GLU A 17 -1.10 -25.91 -7.15
CA GLU A 17 -0.08 -25.26 -7.97
C GLU A 17 -0.60 -24.10 -8.82
N ALA A 18 -1.91 -23.98 -9.06
CA ALA A 18 -2.45 -22.89 -9.85
C ALA A 18 -2.77 -21.70 -8.95
N LEU A 19 -1.98 -20.63 -9.04
CA LEU A 19 -2.27 -19.38 -8.35
C LEU A 19 -3.40 -18.63 -9.06
N ASP A 20 -4.12 -17.79 -8.32
CA ASP A 20 -5.11 -16.88 -8.92
C ASP A 20 -4.45 -15.98 -9.99
N GLU A 21 -3.16 -15.69 -9.83
CA GLU A 21 -2.31 -14.96 -10.77
C GLU A 21 -2.16 -15.69 -12.13
N ASP A 22 -1.99 -17.01 -12.12
CA ASP A 22 -1.91 -17.83 -13.33
C ASP A 22 -3.25 -17.84 -14.09
N ASN A 23 -4.34 -17.88 -13.33
CA ASN A 23 -5.71 -17.84 -13.87
C ASN A 23 -6.05 -16.48 -14.46
N LEU A 24 -5.67 -15.39 -13.78
CA LEU A 24 -5.88 -14.02 -14.20
C LEU A 24 -4.88 -13.57 -15.27
N LYS A 25 -3.79 -14.33 -15.49
CA LYS A 25 -2.65 -13.97 -16.32
C LYS A 25 -2.10 -12.59 -15.98
N HIS A 26 -2.15 -12.27 -14.70
CA HIS A 26 -1.82 -10.97 -14.16
C HIS A 26 -1.16 -11.17 -12.81
N ASP A 27 0.15 -11.00 -12.77
CA ASP A 27 0.92 -10.97 -11.53
C ASP A 27 0.95 -9.51 -11.02
N PRO A 28 0.27 -9.19 -9.91
CA PRO A 28 0.28 -7.85 -9.34
C PRO A 28 1.66 -7.40 -8.83
N LEU A 29 2.61 -8.32 -8.60
CA LEU A 29 3.98 -8.00 -8.16
C LEU A 29 4.89 -7.57 -9.32
N GLU A 30 4.57 -7.97 -10.57
CA GLU A 30 5.28 -7.53 -11.78
C GLU A 30 4.83 -6.14 -12.24
N THR A 31 3.70 -5.64 -11.75
CA THR A 31 3.20 -4.29 -12.01
C THR A 31 3.52 -3.36 -10.85
N GLU A 32 3.88 -2.11 -11.14
CA GLU A 32 3.98 -1.11 -10.08
C GLU A 32 2.62 -0.95 -9.38
N PRO A 33 2.58 -0.94 -8.04
CA PRO A 33 1.34 -0.76 -7.30
C PRO A 33 0.73 0.59 -7.68
N GLU A 34 -0.55 0.57 -8.07
CA GLU A 34 -1.28 1.73 -8.60
C GLU A 34 -1.32 2.94 -7.64
N GLU A 35 -1.25 2.67 -6.34
CA GLU A 35 -1.27 3.67 -5.28
C GLU A 35 0.11 4.28 -4.98
N GLY A 36 1.15 4.00 -5.78
CA GLY A 36 2.47 4.66 -5.68
C GLY A 36 3.32 4.22 -4.48
N TRP A 37 2.99 3.10 -3.85
CA TRP A 37 3.69 2.59 -2.64
C TRP A 37 5.15 2.21 -2.92
N ALA A 38 5.48 1.89 -4.17
CA ALA A 38 6.86 1.66 -4.61
C ALA A 38 7.76 2.88 -4.34
N GLU A 39 7.16 4.08 -4.28
CA GLU A 39 7.87 5.33 -4.03
C GLU A 39 8.06 5.64 -2.54
N SER A 40 7.49 4.85 -1.64
CA SER A 40 7.55 5.09 -0.18
C SER A 40 8.98 5.06 0.39
N THR A 41 9.93 4.45 -0.33
CA THR A 41 11.34 4.39 0.05
C THR A 41 12.19 5.50 -0.61
N LYS A 42 11.59 6.37 -1.44
CA LYS A 42 12.31 7.49 -2.05
C LYS A 42 12.63 8.54 -0.99
N TYR A 43 13.88 9.01 -1.02
CA TYR A 43 14.36 10.10 -0.16
C TYR A 43 14.28 11.43 -0.89
N GLY A 44 14.07 12.51 -0.16
CA GLY A 44 14.05 13.89 -0.69
C GLY A 44 12.63 14.46 -0.81
N MET A 45 12.53 15.60 -1.51
CA MET A 45 11.24 16.26 -1.73
C MET A 45 10.61 15.79 -3.04
N THR A 46 9.28 15.68 -3.06
CA THR A 46 8.52 15.42 -4.27
C THR A 46 8.73 16.53 -5.31
N GLU A 47 8.56 16.25 -6.60
CA GLU A 47 8.70 17.27 -7.66
C GLU A 47 7.77 18.47 -7.45
N TYR A 48 6.56 18.21 -6.94
CA TYR A 48 5.60 19.24 -6.60
C TYR A 48 6.14 20.18 -5.51
N GLU A 49 6.73 19.65 -4.44
CA GLU A 49 7.33 20.45 -3.38
C GLU A 49 8.55 21.24 -3.86
N GLN A 50 9.34 20.68 -4.78
CA GLN A 50 10.47 21.39 -5.38
C GLN A 50 10.01 22.57 -6.24
N ALA A 51 8.91 22.42 -6.98
CA ALA A 51 8.32 23.48 -7.79
C ALA A 51 7.62 24.58 -6.96
N HIS A 52 7.22 24.26 -5.73
CA HIS A 52 6.50 25.16 -4.82
C HIS A 52 7.29 25.37 -3.53
N PRO A 53 8.39 26.14 -3.57
CA PRO A 53 9.24 26.34 -2.41
C PRO A 53 8.45 26.99 -1.27
N ARG A 54 8.41 26.31 -0.13
CA ARG A 54 7.89 26.82 1.14
C ARG A 54 9.01 26.86 2.19
N PRO A 55 8.99 27.80 3.14
CA PRO A 55 9.92 27.79 4.27
C PRO A 55 9.91 26.44 5.00
N LEU A 56 11.08 25.97 5.43
CA LEU A 56 11.21 24.69 6.13
C LEU A 56 10.38 24.66 7.43
N ASP A 57 10.33 25.78 8.15
CA ASP A 57 9.59 25.92 9.41
C ASP A 57 8.08 25.66 9.24
N GLU A 58 7.49 26.11 8.12
CA GLU A 58 6.08 25.89 7.83
C GLU A 58 5.79 24.42 7.58
N ARG A 59 6.72 23.70 6.94
CA ARG A 59 6.57 22.27 6.66
C ARG A 59 6.72 21.42 7.92
N LEU A 60 7.70 21.74 8.77
CA LEU A 60 7.89 21.08 10.06
C LEU A 60 6.68 21.24 10.99
N ALA A 61 5.98 22.37 10.91
CA ALA A 61 4.75 22.60 11.68
C ALA A 61 3.56 21.73 11.22
N GLU A 62 3.56 21.24 9.97
CA GLU A 62 2.54 20.32 9.43
C GLU A 62 2.80 18.86 9.86
N GLU A 63 4.04 18.50 10.17
CA GLU A 63 4.40 17.14 10.57
C GLU A 63 3.79 16.79 11.94
N ARG A 64 3.09 15.65 11.97
CA ARG A 64 2.60 15.08 13.23
C ARG A 64 3.67 14.13 13.76
N GLY A 65 4.30 14.51 14.87
CA GLY A 65 5.22 13.63 15.60
C GLY A 65 4.58 12.28 15.95
N ASP A 66 5.42 11.26 16.14
CA ASP A 66 4.96 9.91 16.43
C ASP A 66 4.26 9.86 17.82
N VAL A 67 3.38 8.88 18.01
CA VAL A 67 2.62 8.73 19.26
C VAL A 67 3.57 8.45 20.42
N GLY A 68 3.83 9.48 21.23
CA GLY A 68 4.70 9.40 22.41
C GLY A 68 5.91 10.32 22.37
N GLU A 69 6.10 11.11 21.31
CA GLU A 69 7.14 12.13 21.27
C GLU A 69 6.78 13.30 22.21
N THR A 70 7.31 13.25 23.43
CA THR A 70 7.38 14.44 24.28
C THR A 70 8.53 15.30 23.75
N GLY A 71 8.20 16.29 22.92
CA GLY A 71 9.17 17.24 22.37
C GLY A 71 10.09 17.84 23.46
N ALA A 72 11.34 18.07 23.07
CA ALA A 72 12.41 18.60 23.91
C ALA A 72 12.16 20.02 24.44
#